data_AF-A0A8S9FGE1-F1
#
_entry.id   AF-A0A8S9FGE1-F1
#
_cell.length_a   1.000
_cell.length_b   1.000
_cell.length_c   1.000
_cell.angle_alpha   90.00
_cell.angle_beta   90.00
_cell.angle_gamma   90.00
#
_symmetry.space_group_name_H-M   'P 1'
#
loop_
_entity.id
_entity.type
_entity.pdbx_description
1 polymer ?
#
loop_
_entity_poly.entity_id
_entity_poly.type
_entity_poly.pdbx_seq_one_letter_code
_entity_poly.pdbx_strand_id
1 'polypeptide(L)'
;MLVLFETPGGFALFKVLDEGKLSNAEDLGNVFSSADSARKMVKLKAFDKFDNTSEALEAVAKLLEGAPSKGLRKFLKANCEGETLAVADSKLGNIIKEKLKIDCVHNNAVMELLRGVRSQLSELISGLGDQDLAPMSLGLSHSLARYKLKFSSDKVIFLSAFDYESSI
;
A
#
# COMPACT_ATOMS: atom_id res chain seq x y z
N MET A 1 -5.63 -3.47 18.06
CA MET A 1 -4.74 -3.88 16.96
C MET A 1 -4.85 -2.88 15.81
N LEU A 2 -3.72 -2.54 15.18
CA LEU A 2 -3.66 -1.69 13.99
C LEU A 2 -3.35 -2.53 12.76
N VAL A 3 -3.86 -2.15 11.60
CA VAL A 3 -3.62 -2.82 10.32
C VAL A 3 -2.95 -1.83 9.40
N LEU A 4 -1.75 -2.20 8.94
CA LEU A 4 -1.04 -1.44 7.91
C LEU A 4 -1.60 -1.84 6.54
N PHE A 5 -2.11 -0.85 5.80
CA PHE A 5 -2.58 -1.02 4.44
C PHE A 5 -1.78 -0.10 3.51
N GLU A 6 -1.15 -0.71 2.51
CA GLU A 6 -0.28 -0.04 1.55
C GLU A 6 -1.09 0.24 0.28
N THR A 7 -1.12 1.50 -0.13
CA THR A 7 -1.81 1.92 -1.36
C THR A 7 -0.83 2.60 -2.31
N PRO A 8 -1.12 2.62 -3.62
CA PRO A 8 -0.32 3.39 -4.58
C PRO A 8 -0.25 4.89 -4.26
N GLY A 9 -1.24 5.40 -3.53
CA GLY A 9 -1.34 6.82 -3.15
C GLY A 9 -0.82 7.14 -1.75
N GLY A 10 -0.39 6.16 -0.96
CA GLY A 10 0.04 6.40 0.42
C GLY A 10 -0.07 5.20 1.37
N PHE A 11 0.28 5.43 2.62
CA PHE A 11 0.15 4.44 3.71
C PHE A 11 -1.09 4.74 4.56
N ALA A 12 -1.93 3.74 4.75
CA ALA A 12 -3.10 3.82 5.62
C ALA A 12 -2.90 2.95 6.85
N LEU A 13 -3.28 3.48 8.02
CA LEU A 13 -3.42 2.72 9.25
C LEU A 13 -4.89 2.64 9.62
N PHE A 14 -5.40 1.42 9.69
CA PHE A 14 -6.74 1.13 10.16
C PHE A 14 -6.69 0.57 11.57
N LYS A 15 -7.50 1.11 12.48
CA LYS A 15 -7.73 0.53 13.78
C LYS A 15 -8.85 -0.48 13.69
N VAL A 16 -8.60 -1.71 14.15
CA VAL A 16 -9.65 -2.72 14.27
C VAL A 16 -10.46 -2.43 15.53
N LEU A 17 -11.78 -2.35 15.38
CA LEU A 17 -12.70 -2.08 16.48
C LEU A 17 -13.28 -3.36 17.08
N ASP A 18 -13.49 -4.38 16.24
CA ASP A 18 -14.10 -5.65 16.64
C ASP A 18 -13.12 -6.81 16.39
N GLU A 19 -12.24 -7.06 17.36
CA GLU A 19 -11.24 -8.13 17.28
C GLU A 19 -11.87 -9.53 17.45
N GLY A 20 -13.07 -9.62 18.03
CA GLY A 20 -13.76 -10.89 18.30
C GLY A 20 -14.21 -11.63 17.03
N LYS A 21 -14.41 -10.90 15.92
CA LYS A 21 -14.79 -11.49 14.62
C LYS A 21 -13.62 -11.96 13.78
N LEU A 22 -12.38 -11.70 14.20
CA LEU A 22 -11.17 -12.12 13.48
C LEU A 22 -10.92 -13.63 13.58
N SER A 23 -11.57 -14.35 14.49
CA SER A 23 -11.40 -15.80 14.63
C SER A 23 -12.05 -16.60 13.50
N ASN A 24 -13.07 -16.04 12.83
CA ASN A 24 -13.82 -16.73 11.76
C ASN A 24 -13.56 -16.06 10.41
N ALA A 25 -12.60 -16.59 9.65
CA ALA A 25 -12.24 -16.06 8.34
C ALA A 25 -13.42 -16.07 7.33
N GLU A 26 -14.34 -17.03 7.45
CA GLU A 26 -15.52 -17.15 6.58
C GLU A 26 -16.54 -16.01 6.79
N ASP A 27 -16.64 -15.50 8.01
CA ASP A 27 -17.56 -14.39 8.34
C ASP A 27 -17.01 -13.04 7.85
N LEU A 28 -15.68 -12.89 7.78
CA LEU A 28 -15.06 -11.63 7.36
C LEU A 28 -15.50 -11.23 5.94
N GLY A 29 -15.59 -12.18 5.01
CA GLY A 29 -16.09 -11.91 3.65
C GLY A 29 -17.49 -11.30 3.64
N ASN A 30 -18.38 -11.77 4.51
CA ASN A 30 -19.73 -11.23 4.66
C ASN A 30 -19.75 -9.87 5.36
N VAL A 31 -18.85 -9.65 6.33
CA VAL A 31 -18.74 -8.35 7.05
C VAL A 31 -18.28 -7.24 6.12
N PHE A 32 -17.45 -7.53 5.12
CA PHE A 32 -16.99 -6.54 4.13
C PHE A 32 -17.87 -6.44 2.88
N SER A 33 -19.03 -7.09 2.87
CA SER A 33 -20.01 -6.98 1.77
C SER A 33 -20.66 -5.59 1.69
N SER A 34 -20.76 -4.88 2.81
CA SER A 34 -21.32 -3.51 2.86
C SER A 34 -20.38 -2.52 3.55
N ALA A 35 -20.36 -1.29 3.06
CA ALA A 35 -19.53 -0.20 3.58
C ALA A 35 -19.82 0.12 5.06
N ASP A 36 -21.09 0.09 5.47
CA ASP A 36 -21.49 0.33 6.86
C ASP A 36 -20.94 -0.71 7.83
N SER A 37 -20.94 -1.99 7.42
CA SER A 37 -20.39 -3.08 8.22
C SER A 37 -18.87 -2.99 8.29
N ALA A 38 -18.21 -2.63 7.19
CA ALA A 38 -16.78 -2.39 7.14
C ALA A 38 -16.35 -1.25 8.08
N ARG A 39 -17.09 -0.12 8.10
CA ARG A 39 -16.83 1.01 9.01
C ARG A 39 -17.00 0.66 10.50
N LYS A 40 -17.83 -0.34 10.82
CA LYS A 40 -17.97 -0.86 12.19
C LYS A 40 -16.83 -1.80 12.57
N MET A 41 -16.23 -2.49 11.59
CA MET A 41 -15.11 -3.41 11.80
C MET A 41 -13.77 -2.67 11.89
N VAL A 42 -13.55 -1.71 11.00
CA VAL A 42 -12.30 -0.95 10.87
C VAL A 42 -12.56 0.54 10.80
N LYS A 43 -11.69 1.33 11.42
CA LYS A 43 -11.71 2.78 11.35
C LYS A 43 -10.36 3.31 10.91
N LEU A 44 -10.34 4.23 9.95
CA LEU A 44 -9.13 4.91 9.55
C LEU A 44 -8.58 5.72 10.74
N LYS A 45 -7.35 5.41 11.17
CA LYS A 45 -6.64 6.11 12.25
C LYS A 45 -5.77 7.22 11.69
N ALA A 46 -4.98 6.89 10.67
CA ALA A 46 -4.09 7.82 10.01
C ALA A 46 -3.93 7.44 8.54
N PHE A 47 -3.77 8.44 7.69
CA PHE A 47 -3.46 8.26 6.27
C PHE A 47 -2.34 9.22 5.89
N ASP A 48 -1.26 8.66 5.36
CA ASP A 48 -0.09 9.40 4.89
C ASP A 48 -0.05 9.32 3.36
N LYS A 49 -0.51 10.38 2.71
CA LYS A 49 -0.57 10.48 1.24
C LYS A 49 0.82 10.77 0.70
N PHE A 50 1.22 10.09 -0.37
CA PHE A 50 2.44 10.45 -1.08
C PHE A 50 2.24 11.77 -1.84
N ASP A 51 3.21 12.68 -1.70
CA ASP A 51 3.18 13.96 -2.40
C ASP A 51 3.43 13.81 -3.89
N ASN A 52 4.25 12.82 -4.28
CA ASN A 52 4.64 12.60 -5.67
C ASN A 52 4.91 11.12 -5.98
N THR A 53 4.95 10.80 -7.28
CA THR A 53 5.20 9.44 -7.78
C THR A 53 6.61 8.92 -7.45
N SER A 54 7.59 9.81 -7.24
CA SER A 54 8.97 9.42 -6.92
C SER A 54 9.06 8.83 -5.50
N GLU A 55 8.37 9.45 -4.54
CA GLU A 55 8.27 8.92 -3.18
C GLU A 55 7.51 7.60 -3.14
N ALA A 56 6.39 7.49 -3.89
CA ALA A 56 5.66 6.24 -4.05
C ALA A 56 6.54 5.13 -4.65
N LEU A 57 7.37 5.46 -5.66
CA LEU A 57 8.31 4.52 -6.27
C LEU A 57 9.40 4.09 -5.28
N GLU A 58 10.01 5.01 -4.54
CA GLU A 58 11.02 4.67 -3.52
C GLU A 58 10.42 3.77 -2.44
N ALA A 59 9.20 4.08 -2.00
CA ALA A 59 8.47 3.27 -1.02
C ALA A 59 8.26 1.84 -1.53
N VAL A 60 7.73 1.67 -2.74
CA VAL A 60 7.50 0.33 -3.32
C VAL A 60 8.80 -0.41 -3.64
N ALA A 61 9.83 0.28 -4.13
CA ALA A 61 11.13 -0.33 -4.38
C ALA A 61 11.73 -0.92 -3.09
N LYS A 62 11.65 -0.17 -1.98
CA LYS A 62 12.11 -0.66 -0.68
C LYS A 62 11.25 -1.79 -0.13
N LEU A 63 9.92 -1.72 -0.33
CA LEU A 63 9.02 -2.82 0.03
C LEU A 63 9.37 -4.12 -0.73
N LEU A 64 9.73 -4.03 -2.02
CA LEU A 64 10.20 -5.18 -2.80
C LEU A 64 11.52 -5.76 -2.29
N GLU A 65 12.40 -4.91 -1.75
CA GLU A 65 13.63 -5.32 -1.07
C GLU A 65 13.37 -5.81 0.37
N GLY A 66 12.11 -5.80 0.82
CA GLY A 66 11.70 -6.19 2.17
C GLY A 66 11.98 -5.14 3.25
N ALA A 67 12.43 -3.93 2.88
CA ALA A 67 12.80 -2.89 3.84
C ALA A 67 11.74 -1.78 3.93
N PRO A 68 11.43 -1.27 5.15
CA PRO A 68 10.55 -0.12 5.27
C PRO A 68 11.26 1.17 4.83
N SER A 69 10.57 1.99 4.04
CA SER A 69 11.03 3.32 3.59
C SER A 69 11.19 4.29 4.76
N LYS A 70 11.85 5.44 4.52
CA LYS A 70 12.03 6.47 5.56
C LYS A 70 10.67 7.06 5.99
N GLY A 71 9.77 7.30 5.03
CA GLY A 71 8.40 7.75 5.28
C GLY A 71 7.63 6.76 6.15
N LEU A 72 7.61 5.48 5.76
CA LEU A 72 6.90 4.43 6.51
C LEU A 72 7.38 4.33 7.96
N ARG A 73 8.69 4.45 8.22
CA ARG A 73 9.22 4.43 9.59
C ARG A 73 8.76 5.60 10.44
N LYS A 74 8.73 6.81 9.87
CA LYS A 74 8.22 8.01 10.56
C LYS A 74 6.74 7.85 10.87
N PHE A 75 5.98 7.39 9.87
CA PHE A 75 4.54 7.18 9.98
C PHE A 75 4.18 6.14 11.06
N LEU A 76 4.87 4.99 11.08
CA LEU A 76 4.65 3.96 12.08
C LEU A 76 5.06 4.42 13.49
N LYS A 77 6.18 5.13 13.64
CA LYS A 77 6.59 5.67 14.94
C LYS A 77 5.57 6.66 15.50
N ALA A 78 4.98 7.50 14.67
CA ALA A 78 4.01 8.50 15.11
C ALA A 78 2.66 7.89 15.51
N ASN A 79 2.27 6.74 14.94
CA ASN A 79 0.89 6.23 15.02
C ASN A 79 0.73 4.85 15.69
N CYS A 80 1.82 4.11 15.92
CA CYS A 80 1.79 2.72 16.40
C CYS A 80 2.47 2.51 17.77
N GLU A 81 2.55 3.53 18.63
CA GLU A 81 3.10 3.36 19.97
C GLU A 81 2.22 2.43 20.82
N GLY A 82 2.80 1.30 21.25
CA GLY A 82 2.17 0.34 22.18
C GLY A 82 1.05 -0.53 21.60
N GLU A 83 0.79 -0.48 20.29
CA GLU A 83 -0.22 -1.32 19.62
C GLU A 83 0.42 -2.37 18.71
N THR A 84 -0.20 -3.55 18.63
CA THR A 84 0.18 -4.61 17.70
C THR A 84 -0.18 -4.23 16.26
N LEU A 85 0.76 -4.43 15.34
CA LEU A 85 0.62 -4.12 13.91
C LEU A 85 0.38 -5.37 13.07
N ALA A 86 -0.78 -5.46 12.45
CA ALA A 86 -1.11 -6.44 11.45
C ALA A 86 -0.52 -6.03 10.09
N VAL A 87 0.26 -6.94 9.48
CA VAL A 87 0.98 -6.72 8.22
C VAL A 87 0.66 -7.79 7.19
N ALA A 88 0.66 -7.40 5.91
CA ALA A 88 0.41 -8.32 4.80
C ALA A 88 1.56 -9.33 4.61
N ASP A 89 2.81 -8.87 4.73
CA ASP A 89 4.01 -9.70 4.54
C ASP A 89 4.72 -9.95 5.87
N SER A 90 5.00 -11.22 6.16
CA SER A 90 5.76 -11.65 7.34
C SER A 90 7.20 -11.15 7.35
N LYS A 91 7.85 -11.02 6.19
CA LYS A 91 9.23 -10.50 6.08
C LYS A 91 9.31 -9.04 6.49
N LEU A 92 8.38 -8.24 6.00
CA LEU A 92 8.27 -6.83 6.36
C LEU A 92 7.98 -6.68 7.86
N GLY A 93 7.07 -7.51 8.40
CA GLY A 93 6.76 -7.58 9.82
C GLY A 93 7.98 -7.84 10.69
N ASN A 94 8.80 -8.82 10.33
CA ASN A 94 10.02 -9.13 11.08
C ASN A 94 11.00 -7.94 11.10
N ILE A 95 11.17 -7.27 9.96
CA ILE A 95 12.07 -6.12 9.84
C ILE A 95 11.54 -4.90 10.60
N ILE A 96 10.22 -4.69 10.62
CA ILE A 96 9.57 -3.67 11.44
C ILE A 96 9.76 -3.99 12.93
N LYS A 97 9.57 -5.25 13.32
CA LYS A 97 9.78 -5.70 14.70
C LYS A 97 11.21 -5.45 15.18
N GLU A 98 12.21 -5.78 14.36
CA GLU A 98 13.62 -5.55 14.69
C GLU A 98 13.98 -4.05 14.76
N LYS A 99 13.52 -3.24 13.79
CA LYS A 99 13.97 -1.83 13.66
C LYS A 99 13.15 -0.84 14.48
N LEU A 100 11.86 -1.12 14.66
CA LEU A 100 10.90 -0.22 15.30
C LEU A 100 10.41 -0.75 16.65
N LYS A 101 10.75 -2.00 17.02
CA LYS A 101 10.31 -2.65 18.27
C LYS A 101 8.78 -2.68 18.42
N ILE A 102 8.07 -2.76 17.30
CA ILE A 102 6.61 -2.91 17.25
C ILE A 102 6.29 -4.38 17.04
N ASP A 103 5.37 -4.93 17.83
CA ASP A 103 4.93 -6.31 17.62
C ASP A 103 4.10 -6.42 16.35
N CYS A 104 4.57 -7.23 15.41
CA CYS A 104 3.89 -7.48 14.15
C CYS A 104 3.18 -8.84 14.16
N VAL A 105 1.97 -8.88 13.63
CA VAL A 105 1.17 -10.11 13.45
C VAL A 105 0.87 -10.32 11.99
N HIS A 106 1.06 -11.56 11.54
CA HIS A 106 0.69 -12.04 10.22
C HIS A 106 -0.05 -13.36 10.39
N ASN A 107 -1.31 -13.42 9.98
CA ASN A 107 -2.14 -14.61 9.99
C ASN A 107 -3.15 -14.59 8.83
N ASN A 108 -3.82 -15.72 8.58
CA ASN A 108 -4.83 -15.80 7.51
C ASN A 108 -6.00 -14.84 7.75
N ALA A 109 -6.41 -14.63 9.01
CA ALA A 109 -7.47 -13.69 9.36
C ALA A 109 -7.13 -12.23 8.98
N VAL A 110 -5.87 -11.81 9.18
CA VAL A 110 -5.35 -10.50 8.79
C VAL A 110 -5.31 -10.37 7.27
N MET A 111 -4.97 -11.44 6.55
CA MET A 111 -5.03 -11.42 5.08
C MET A 111 -6.45 -11.25 4.57
N GLU A 112 -7.43 -11.95 5.14
CA GLU A 112 -8.85 -11.77 4.80
C GLU A 112 -9.37 -10.39 5.20
N LEU A 113 -8.93 -9.87 6.35
CA LEU A 113 -9.24 -8.50 6.77
C LEU A 113 -8.71 -7.48 5.76
N LEU A 114 -7.44 -7.59 5.36
CA LEU A 114 -6.83 -6.73 4.35
C LEU A 114 -7.55 -6.82 3.00
N ARG A 115 -8.01 -8.03 2.63
CA ARG A 115 -8.80 -8.26 1.42
C ARG A 115 -10.16 -7.54 1.48
N GLY A 116 -10.84 -7.59 2.61
CA GLY A 116 -12.10 -6.88 2.84
C GLY A 116 -11.96 -5.36 2.92
N VAL A 117 -10.88 -4.87 3.53
CA VAL A 117 -10.52 -3.44 3.51
C VAL A 117 -10.29 -2.96 2.09
N ARG A 118 -9.60 -3.77 1.26
CA ARG A 118 -9.36 -3.44 -0.15
C ARG A 118 -10.65 -3.35 -0.97
N SER A 119 -11.65 -4.20 -0.72
CA SER A 119 -12.91 -4.15 -1.47
C SER A 119 -13.77 -2.94 -1.12
N GLN A 120 -13.61 -2.36 0.08
CA GLN A 120 -14.37 -1.20 0.55
C GLN A 120 -13.49 0.06 0.67
N LEU A 121 -12.33 0.08 0.01
CA LEU A 121 -11.31 1.10 0.23
C LEU A 121 -11.80 2.52 -0.10
N SER A 122 -12.55 2.66 -1.20
CA SER A 122 -13.13 3.92 -1.66
C SER A 122 -14.13 4.52 -0.66
N GLU A 123 -14.82 3.68 0.11
CA GLU A 123 -15.77 4.09 1.15
C GLU A 123 -15.11 4.29 2.53
N LEU A 124 -13.96 3.66 2.77
CA LEU A 124 -13.23 3.70 4.04
C LEU A 124 -12.23 4.87 4.12
N ILE A 125 -11.72 5.35 2.97
CA ILE A 125 -10.82 6.50 2.89
C ILE A 125 -11.55 7.65 2.21
N SER A 126 -12.12 8.55 3.02
CA SER A 126 -12.74 9.77 2.51
C SER A 126 -11.68 10.66 1.85
N GLY A 127 -11.76 10.87 0.54
CA GLY A 127 -10.86 11.75 -0.22
C GLY A 127 -9.82 11.04 -1.11
N LEU A 128 -9.85 9.72 -1.19
CA LEU A 128 -9.20 8.95 -2.26
C LEU A 128 -10.24 8.10 -2.97
N GLY A 129 -10.81 8.67 -4.03
CA GLY A 129 -11.72 7.93 -4.89
C GLY A 129 -10.98 6.93 -5.77
N ASP A 130 -11.71 5.94 -6.30
CA ASP A 130 -11.16 5.00 -7.29
C ASP A 130 -10.59 5.71 -8.53
N GLN A 131 -11.13 6.89 -8.83
CA GLN A 131 -10.68 7.76 -9.92
C GLN A 131 -9.27 8.34 -9.69
N ASP A 132 -8.83 8.49 -8.44
CA ASP A 132 -7.48 8.95 -8.11
C ASP A 132 -6.52 7.77 -7.95
N LEU A 133 -7.00 6.65 -7.41
CA LEU A 133 -6.19 5.45 -7.18
C LEU A 133 -5.77 4.77 -8.48
N ALA A 134 -6.66 4.69 -9.48
CA ALA A 134 -6.35 4.06 -10.77
C ALA A 134 -5.18 4.73 -11.52
N PRO A 135 -5.15 6.06 -11.75
CA PRO A 135 -4.03 6.72 -12.42
C PRO A 135 -2.74 6.68 -11.58
N MET A 136 -2.84 6.78 -10.24
CA MET A 136 -1.67 6.62 -9.37
C MET A 136 -1.07 5.21 -9.47
N SER A 137 -1.92 4.18 -9.47
CA SER A 137 -1.52 2.78 -9.66
C SER A 137 -0.85 2.56 -11.02
N LEU A 138 -1.41 3.13 -12.09
CA LEU A 138 -0.85 3.02 -13.44
C LEU A 138 0.52 3.72 -13.55
N GLY A 139 0.63 4.95 -13.08
CA GLY A 139 1.88 5.72 -13.08
C GLY A 139 2.98 5.06 -12.27
N LEU A 140 2.62 4.51 -11.11
CA LEU A 140 3.53 3.74 -10.27
C LEU A 140 3.96 2.43 -10.94
N SER A 141 3.03 1.71 -11.57
CA SER A 141 3.32 0.47 -12.29
C SER A 141 4.30 0.70 -13.44
N HIS A 142 4.10 1.75 -14.23
CA HIS A 142 5.03 2.12 -15.30
C HIS A 142 6.41 2.51 -14.75
N SER A 143 6.45 3.32 -13.68
CA SER A 143 7.70 3.75 -13.06
C SER A 143 8.46 2.57 -12.46
N LEU A 144 7.76 1.64 -11.84
CA LEU A 144 8.33 0.43 -11.24
C LEU A 144 8.85 -0.55 -12.30
N ALA A 145 8.12 -0.71 -13.42
CA ALA A 145 8.58 -1.52 -14.54
C ALA A 145 9.91 -0.98 -15.11
N ARG A 146 10.00 0.35 -15.30
CA ARG A 146 11.24 1.00 -15.74
C ARG A 146 12.39 0.81 -14.74
N TYR A 147 12.11 0.96 -13.45
CA TYR A 147 13.09 0.74 -12.38
C TYR A 147 13.64 -0.69 -12.39
N LYS A 148 12.77 -1.70 -12.47
CA LYS A 148 13.17 -3.11 -12.51
C LYS A 148 13.96 -3.47 -13.77
N LEU A 149 13.61 -2.89 -14.91
CA LEU A 149 14.26 -3.19 -16.18
C LEU A 149 15.63 -2.51 -16.36
N LYS A 150 16.15 -1.79 -15.34
CA LYS A 150 17.35 -0.94 -15.46
C LYS A 150 17.31 -0.09 -16.74
N PHE A 151 16.16 0.53 -16.99
CA PHE A 151 15.94 1.30 -18.21
C PHE A 151 16.89 2.52 -18.20
N SER A 152 17.97 2.44 -18.98
CA SER A 152 18.79 3.61 -19.30
C SER A 152 18.15 4.32 -20.47
N SER A 153 17.73 5.57 -20.26
CA SER A 153 17.19 6.46 -21.29
C SER A 153 18.14 6.61 -22.49
N ASP A 154 19.45 6.36 -22.29
CA ASP A 154 20.47 6.44 -23.35
C ASP A 154 20.40 5.31 -24.37
N LYS A 155 19.59 4.26 -24.14
CA LYS A 155 19.41 3.14 -25.08
C LYS A 155 18.08 3.15 -25.83
N VAL A 156 17.22 4.13 -25.57
CA VAL A 156 15.97 4.30 -26.34
C VAL A 156 16.33 5.02 -27.63
N ILE A 157 16.70 4.25 -28.65
CA ILE A 157 16.78 4.76 -30.01
C ILE A 157 15.33 5.07 -30.41
N PHE A 158 14.93 6.34 -30.34
CA PHE A 158 13.80 6.82 -31.12
C PHE A 158 14.22 6.71 -32.59
N LEU A 159 13.93 5.57 -33.21
CA LEU A 159 13.78 5.51 -34.65
C LEU A 159 12.52 6.31 -34.96
N SER A 160 12.67 7.63 -35.03
CA SER A 160 11.78 8.50 -35.78
C SER A 160 11.91 8.09 -37.23
N ALA A 161 11.19 7.04 -37.61
CA ALA A 161 10.88 6.74 -38.99
C ALA A 161 9.91 7.81 -39.46
N PHE A 162 10.40 8.99 -39.87
CA PHE A 162 9.72 9.88 -40.82
C PHE A 162 10.75 10.87 -41.41
N ASP A 163 10.68 10.95 -42.74
CA ASP A 163 11.22 11.97 -43.64
C ASP A 163 12.67 11.85 -44.14
N TYR A 164 12.78 10.84 -45.00
CA TYR A 164 13.54 10.86 -46.25
C TYR A 164 13.08 12.01 -47.16
N GLU A 165 13.63 13.22 -47.02
CA GLU A 165 13.65 14.22 -48.11
C GLU A 165 14.63 15.36 -47.78
N SER A 166 15.77 15.42 -48.49
CA SER A 166 16.35 16.63 -49.10
C SER A 166 17.86 16.48 -49.36
N SER A 167 18.22 16.76 -50.62
CA SER A 167 19.51 17.33 -51.06
C SER A 167 20.69 16.39 -51.41
N ILE A 168 20.70 15.94 -52.67
CA ILE A 168 21.62 16.29 -53.79
C ILE A 168 21.76 15.10 -54.74
#